data_AF-A0AAW6TNL9-F1
#
_entry.id   AF-A0AAW6TNL9-F1
#
_cell.length_a   1.000
_cell.length_b   1.000
_cell.length_c   1.000
_cell.angle_alpha   90.00
_cell.angle_beta   90.00
_cell.angle_gamma   90.00
#
_symmetry.space_group_name_H-M   'P 1'
#
loop_
_entity.id
_entity.type
_entity.pdbx_description
1 polymer ?
#
loop_
_entity_poly.entity_id
_entity_poly.type
_entity_poly.pdbx_seq_one_letter_code
_entity_poly.pdbx_strand_id
1 'polypeptide(L)'
;MKMISKIFLILFITFLITPTIVTVIEKSADISIFYSVSEEEHAHKEIKTFFYLESPAEVITSSRLSSSAILSENLSKHDNITSSIFIPPPNEV
;
A
#
# COMPACT_ATOMS: atom_id res chain seq x y z
N MET A 1 -17.04 -11.30 20.55
CA MET A 1 -16.02 -12.06 19.78
C MET A 1 -16.63 -13.01 18.76
N LYS A 2 -17.44 -14.01 19.14
CA LYS A 2 -18.06 -14.97 18.18
C LYS A 2 -18.83 -14.34 17.01
N MET A 3 -19.57 -13.24 17.23
CA MET A 3 -20.34 -12.58 16.17
C MET A 3 -19.41 -11.87 15.15
N ILE A 4 -18.40 -11.15 15.65
CA ILE A 4 -17.35 -10.53 14.82
C ILE A 4 -16.65 -11.60 13.97
N SER A 5 -16.24 -12.72 14.57
CA SER A 5 -15.57 -13.80 13.84
C SER A 5 -16.45 -14.40 12.76
N LYS A 6 -17.78 -14.52 13.00
CA LYS A 6 -18.73 -14.98 11.98
C LYS A 6 -18.86 -14.01 10.82
N ILE A 7 -18.86 -12.70 11.08
CA ILE A 7 -18.92 -11.67 10.03
C ILE A 7 -17.68 -11.76 9.15
N PHE A 8 -16.48 -11.83 9.75
CA PHE A 8 -15.24 -12.00 9.00
C PHE A 8 -15.22 -13.33 8.23
N LEU A 9 -15.68 -14.43 8.84
CA LEU A 9 -15.77 -15.71 8.16
C LEU A 9 -16.65 -15.64 6.90
N ILE A 10 -17.82 -15.01 7.00
CA ILE A 10 -18.71 -14.82 5.85
C ILE A 10 -18.02 -13.95 4.80
N LEU A 11 -17.43 -12.83 5.19
CA LEU A 11 -16.69 -11.94 4.30
C LEU A 11 -15.61 -12.71 3.51
N PHE A 12 -14.75 -13.46 4.21
CA PHE A 12 -13.70 -14.24 3.57
C PHE A 12 -14.24 -15.31 2.62
N ILE A 13 -15.25 -16.07 3.05
CA ILE A 13 -15.86 -17.09 2.19
C ILE A 13 -16.43 -16.45 0.93
N THR A 14 -17.22 -15.37 1.08
CA THR A 14 -17.82 -14.68 -0.08
C THR A 14 -16.74 -14.13 -1.02
N PHE A 15 -15.69 -13.52 -0.48
CA PHE A 15 -14.59 -12.97 -1.27
C PHE A 15 -13.87 -14.07 -2.09
N LEU A 16 -13.58 -15.21 -1.47
CA LEU A 16 -12.91 -16.33 -2.14
C LEU A 16 -13.75 -16.99 -3.22
N ILE A 17 -15.06 -17.18 -3.00
CA ILE A 17 -15.93 -17.87 -3.97
C ILE A 17 -16.44 -16.95 -5.11
N THR A 18 -16.34 -15.63 -4.95
CA THR A 18 -16.85 -14.65 -5.93
C THR A 18 -16.35 -14.90 -7.36
N PRO A 19 -15.03 -14.99 -7.66
CA PRO A 19 -14.57 -15.23 -9.02
C PRO A 19 -15.09 -16.55 -9.58
N THR A 20 -15.20 -17.60 -8.75
CA THR A 20 -15.77 -18.89 -9.15
C THR A 20 -17.24 -18.77 -9.55
N ILE A 21 -18.07 -18.13 -8.73
CA ILE A 21 -19.50 -17.93 -9.03
C ILE A 21 -19.68 -17.13 -10.33
N VAL A 22 -18.91 -16.05 -10.48
CA VAL A 22 -18.94 -15.19 -11.68
C VAL A 22 -18.60 -16.00 -12.93
N THR A 23 -17.55 -16.83 -12.90
CA THR A 23 -17.18 -17.68 -14.05
C THR A 23 -18.19 -18.77 -14.39
N VAL A 24 -18.95 -19.24 -13.39
CA VAL A 24 -20.03 -20.24 -13.62
C VAL A 24 -21.23 -19.59 -14.30
N ILE A 25 -21.56 -18.36 -13.94
CA ILE A 25 -22.65 -17.59 -14.57
C ILE A 25 -22.26 -17.19 -15.99
N GLU A 26 -21.05 -16.64 -16.14
CA GLU A 26 -20.54 -16.15 -17.41
C GLU A 26 -19.08 -16.54 -17.58
N LYS A 27 -18.84 -17.52 -18.47
CA LYS A 27 -17.50 -18.07 -18.72
C LYS A 27 -16.53 -17.03 -19.29
N SER A 28 -17.04 -15.98 -19.91
CA SER A 28 -16.28 -14.91 -20.55
C SER A 28 -16.05 -13.70 -19.66
N ALA A 29 -16.56 -13.71 -18.43
CA ALA A 29 -16.44 -12.57 -17.52
C ALA A 29 -14.97 -12.32 -17.14
N ASP A 30 -14.57 -11.05 -17.15
CA ASP A 30 -13.24 -10.64 -16.73
C ASP A 30 -13.12 -10.70 -15.20
N ILE A 31 -12.26 -11.60 -14.72
CA ILE A 31 -11.96 -11.81 -13.29
C ILE A 31 -10.52 -11.44 -12.95
N SER A 32 -9.78 -10.83 -13.88
CA SER A 32 -8.36 -10.49 -13.73
C SER A 32 -8.08 -9.65 -12.48
N ILE A 33 -9.01 -8.77 -12.11
CA ILE A 33 -8.91 -7.91 -10.92
C ILE A 33 -8.86 -8.68 -9.59
N PHE A 34 -9.53 -9.83 -9.49
CA PHE A 34 -9.53 -10.63 -8.26
C PHE A 34 -8.18 -11.30 -8.02
N TYR A 35 -7.48 -11.66 -9.11
CA TYR A 35 -6.16 -12.30 -9.04
C TYR A 35 -5.02 -11.27 -9.00
N SER A 36 -5.14 -10.13 -9.69
CA SER A 36 -4.09 -9.11 -9.73
C SER A 36 -3.85 -8.43 -8.38
N VAL A 37 -4.89 -8.31 -7.54
CA VAL A 37 -4.77 -7.81 -6.16
C VAL A 37 -4.16 -8.86 -5.22
N SER A 38 -4.28 -10.14 -5.54
CA SER A 38 -3.73 -11.23 -4.72
C SER A 38 -2.26 -11.55 -5.06
N GLU A 39 -1.80 -11.20 -6.26
CA GLU A 39 -0.46 -11.49 -6.79
C GLU A 39 0.56 -10.36 -6.53
N GLU A 40 0.43 -9.63 -5.42
CA GLU A 40 1.32 -8.50 -5.07
C GLU A 40 2.64 -8.94 -4.41
N GLU A 41 3.02 -10.22 -4.48
CA GLU A 41 4.26 -10.73 -3.87
C GLU A 41 5.53 -10.29 -4.63
N HIS A 42 5.41 -9.82 -5.89
CA HIS A 42 6.57 -9.56 -6.75
C HIS A 42 6.74 -8.15 -7.30
N ALA A 43 5.92 -7.17 -6.90
CA ALA A 43 6.10 -5.80 -7.38
C ALA A 43 6.28 -4.83 -6.22
N HIS A 44 7.48 -4.25 -6.11
CA HIS A 44 7.70 -2.94 -5.47
C HIS A 44 6.91 -1.85 -6.23
N LYS A 45 5.59 -1.97 -6.31
CA LYS A 45 4.73 -0.93 -6.85
C LYS A 45 4.52 0.07 -5.73
N GLU A 46 5.42 1.04 -5.65
CA GLU A 46 5.09 2.32 -5.06
C GLU A 46 3.72 2.72 -5.58
N ILE A 47 2.75 2.91 -4.68
CA ILE A 47 1.41 3.39 -5.00
C ILE A 47 1.55 4.80 -5.55
N LYS A 48 1.84 4.93 -6.86
CA LYS A 48 1.75 6.19 -7.59
C LYS A 48 0.30 6.38 -8.00
N THR A 49 -0.57 6.54 -7.01
CA THR A 49 -1.91 7.08 -7.25
C THR A 49 -1.76 8.54 -7.62
N PHE A 50 -1.60 8.81 -8.92
CA PHE A 50 -1.88 10.13 -9.46
C PHE A 50 -3.39 10.35 -9.32
N PHE A 51 -3.81 10.88 -8.17
CA PHE A 51 -5.14 11.45 -8.03
C PHE A 51 -5.19 12.65 -8.98
N TYR A 52 -5.75 12.48 -10.17
CA TYR A 52 -6.21 13.60 -10.96
C TYR A 52 -7.48 14.12 -10.29
N LEU A 53 -7.29 14.78 -9.14
CA LEU A 53 -8.33 15.54 -8.48
C LEU A 53 -8.50 16.80 -9.34
N GLU A 54 -9.40 16.73 -10.32
CA GLU A 54 -9.90 17.91 -11.00
C GLU A 54 -10.79 18.68 -10.00
N SER A 55 -10.13 19.37 -9.08
CA SER A 55 -10.75 20.18 -8.04
C SER A 55 -11.12 21.53 -8.65
N PRO A 56 -12.42 21.88 -8.80
CA PRO A 56 -12.78 23.27 -8.95
C PRO A 56 -12.38 23.98 -7.65
N ALA A 57 -11.47 24.94 -7.79
CA ALA A 57 -10.85 25.68 -6.71
C ALA A 57 -11.87 26.20 -5.67
N GLU A 58 -11.97 25.52 -4.54
CA GLU A 58 -12.41 26.11 -3.28
C GLU A 58 -11.23 26.12 -2.33
N VAL A 59 -10.57 27.28 -2.31
CA VAL A 59 -9.49 27.63 -1.38
C VAL A 59 -10.08 27.65 0.03
N ILE A 60 -9.98 26.53 0.75
CA ILE A 60 -10.16 26.53 2.19
C ILE A 60 -8.92 27.22 2.77
N THR A 61 -9.07 28.49 3.15
CA THR A 61 -8.07 29.23 3.90
C THR A 61 -7.94 28.61 5.29
N SER A 62 -6.97 27.71 5.45
CA SER A 62 -6.55 27.25 6.78
C SER A 62 -5.92 28.46 7.49
N SER A 63 -6.66 29.03 8.44
CA SER A 63 -6.16 30.05 9.33
C SER A 63 -4.93 29.54 10.10
N ARG A 64 -3.95 30.43 10.27
CA ARG A 64 -2.65 30.23 10.94
C ARG A 64 -2.71 29.22 12.11
N LEU A 65 -2.17 28.03 11.89
CA LEU A 65 -1.62 27.24 12.98
C LEU A 65 -0.19 27.75 13.21
N SER A 66 0.03 28.39 14.35
CA SER A 66 1.36 28.81 14.78
C SER A 66 2.23 27.57 14.95
N SER A 67 3.09 27.29 13.97
CA SER A 67 4.06 26.20 14.09
C SER A 67 5.17 26.63 15.04
N SER A 68 5.20 26.07 16.25
CA SER A 68 6.42 26.14 17.07
C SER A 68 7.51 25.35 16.34
N ALA A 69 8.65 25.98 16.06
CA ALA A 69 9.81 25.29 15.50
C ALA A 69 10.17 24.10 16.40
N ILE A 70 10.16 22.89 15.85
CA ILE A 70 10.61 21.70 16.57
C ILE A 70 12.13 21.82 16.72
N LEU A 71 12.59 22.25 17.90
CA LEU A 71 14.00 22.17 18.27
C LEU A 71 14.32 20.72 18.62
N SER A 72 14.62 19.91 17.61
CA SER A 72 15.09 18.55 17.79
C SER A 72 16.57 18.56 18.20
N GLU A 73 16.84 18.62 19.50
CA GLU A 73 18.19 18.65 20.08
C GLU A 73 19.02 17.36 19.82
N ASN A 74 18.43 16.30 19.25
CA ASN A 74 19.05 14.97 19.14
C ASN A 74 18.95 14.30 17.76
N LEU A 75 19.02 15.05 16.66
CA LEU A 75 19.07 14.43 15.31
C LEU A 75 20.38 13.72 14.99
N SER A 76 21.49 14.02 15.68
CA SER A 76 22.83 13.52 15.32
C SER A 76 23.15 12.10 15.79
N LYS A 77 22.28 11.45 16.58
CA LYS A 77 22.58 10.11 17.14
C LYS A 77 22.40 8.95 16.17
N HIS A 78 21.75 9.15 15.02
CA HIS A 78 21.43 8.07 14.09
C HIS A 78 22.32 8.01 12.84
N ASP A 79 23.30 8.91 12.68
CA ASP A 79 24.19 8.96 11.51
C ASP A 79 25.40 8.00 11.57
N ASN A 80 25.59 7.25 12.66
CA ASN A 80 26.78 6.40 12.87
C ASN A 80 26.53 4.89 12.63
N ILE A 81 25.49 4.51 11.91
CA ILE A 81 25.28 3.11 11.50
C ILE A 81 25.39 2.99 9.98
N THR A 82 26.52 3.45 9.44
CA THR A 82 26.96 3.02 8.11
C THR A 82 27.86 1.81 8.32
N SER A 83 27.27 0.62 8.49
CA SER A 83 28.04 -0.61 8.27
C SER A 83 28.48 -0.59 6.81
N SER A 84 29.79 -0.49 6.57
CA SER A 84 30.38 -0.50 5.24
C SER A 84 30.07 -1.82 4.53
N ILE A 85 28.90 -1.90 3.89
CA ILE A 85 28.48 -3.01 3.03
C ILE A 85 28.96 -2.80 1.59
N PHE A 86 30.18 -2.26 1.43
CA PHE A 86 30.84 -2.22 0.13
C PHE A 86 31.65 -3.51 -0.03
N ILE A 87 31.01 -4.52 -0.62
CA ILE A 87 31.70 -5.72 -1.09
C ILE A 87 32.32 -5.33 -2.44
N PRO A 88 33.66 -5.39 -2.59
CA PRO A 88 34.29 -5.11 -3.87
C PRO A 88 33.86 -6.15 -4.93
N PRO A 89 33.83 -5.77 -6.22
CA PRO A 89 33.47 -6.70 -7.28
C PRO A 89 34.43 -7.91 -7.30
N PRO A 90 33.95 -9.12 -7.65
CA PRO A 90 34.80 -10.30 -7.72
C PRO A 90 35.92 -10.09 -8.74
N ASN A 91 37.15 -10.46 -8.39
CA ASN A 91 38.24 -10.50 -9.37
C ASN A 91 37.88 -11.53 -10.46
N GLU A 92 37.86 -11.10 -11.72
CA GLU A 92 37.78 -12.00 -12.87
C GLU A 92 39.05 -12.86 -12.91
N VAL A 93 38.89 -14.16 -12.70
CA VAL A 93 39.92 -15.20 -12.92
C VAL A 93 39.54 -16.04 -14.12
#